data_AF-A0A2E0PCL7-F1
#
_entry.id   AF-A0A2E0PCL7-F1
#
_cell.length_a   1.000
_cell.length_b   1.000
_cell.length_c   1.000
_cell.angle_alpha   90.00
_cell.angle_beta   90.00
_cell.angle_gamma   90.00
#
_symmetry.space_group_name_H-M   'P 1'
#
loop_
_entity.id
_entity.type
_entity.pdbx_description
1 polymer ?
#
loop_
_entity_poly.entity_id
_entity_poly.type
_entity_poly.pdbx_seq_one_letter_code
_entity_poly.pdbx_strand_id
1 'polypeptide(L)'
;MGISLFIQSSSVLMAQKVGSNDAPEVSIFKVDGEINISINFNEPFRWEGTRYESVKKFPQPWIGFPDLPHEIRFEKGGEMTWRQTDMVFLGAYKVQESSGAELLNQYLKKHGGFGIRTWSVNKEGNLKSFNEFTGSYEILSPKEFATRYELDFKADNLSIEASVNGYLLKIMGLFNLQKNLLSFDDLDYAPFFPIPNLRIEESVDLKDWTKVILPNELPSEYQWPHGLNLNLGTIKNKGKFYRVRVLSD
;
A
#
# COMPACT_ATOMS: atom_id res chain seq x y z
N MET A 1 -12.34 -26.77 33.83
CA MET A 1 -13.08 -26.08 32.76
C MET A 1 -12.65 -24.62 32.81
N GLY A 2 -11.57 -24.28 32.12
CA GLY A 2 -10.92 -22.97 32.23
C GLY A 2 -11.47 -22.03 31.17
N ILE A 3 -12.12 -20.95 31.60
CA ILE A 3 -12.57 -19.88 30.73
C ILE A 3 -11.32 -19.12 30.28
N SER A 4 -10.92 -19.28 29.03
CA SER A 4 -9.92 -18.39 28.42
C SER A 4 -10.61 -17.06 28.09
N LEU A 5 -10.32 -16.03 28.87
CA LEU A 5 -10.62 -14.66 28.48
C LEU A 5 -9.69 -14.29 27.34
N PHE A 6 -10.20 -14.30 26.11
CA PHE A 6 -9.61 -13.53 25.03
C PHE A 6 -9.82 -12.05 25.37
N ILE A 7 -8.84 -11.42 26.00
CA ILE A 7 -8.75 -9.97 26.00
C ILE A 7 -8.32 -9.61 24.57
N GLN A 8 -9.28 -9.52 23.65
CA GLN A 8 -9.13 -8.59 22.54
C GLN A 8 -9.09 -7.21 23.20
N SER A 9 -7.88 -6.69 23.37
CA SER A 9 -7.70 -5.29 23.70
C SER A 9 -8.29 -4.48 22.54
N SER A 10 -9.54 -4.05 22.70
CA SER A 10 -10.26 -3.12 21.81
C SER A 10 -9.67 -1.71 21.89
N SER A 11 -8.36 -1.61 21.69
CA SER A 11 -7.60 -0.38 21.82
C SER A 11 -6.47 -0.42 20.81
N VAL A 12 -6.83 -0.30 19.52
CA VAL A 12 -6.50 0.81 18.61
C VAL A 12 -7.08 0.41 17.23
N LEU A 13 -8.41 0.48 17.11
CA LEU A 13 -9.09 0.70 15.83
C LEU A 13 -9.14 2.22 15.58
N MET A 14 -8.02 2.91 15.78
CA MET A 14 -7.83 4.24 15.24
C MET A 14 -7.15 4.01 13.91
N ALA A 15 -7.83 4.39 12.83
CA ALA A 15 -7.27 4.51 11.50
C ALA A 15 -5.79 4.94 11.62
N GLN A 16 -4.87 4.09 11.14
CA GLN A 16 -3.48 4.53 10.97
C GLN A 16 -3.55 5.85 10.23
N LYS A 17 -3.10 6.91 10.90
CA LYS A 17 -3.22 8.26 10.39
C LYS A 17 -2.45 8.27 9.09
N VAL A 18 -3.15 8.56 7.99
CA VAL A 18 -2.52 8.69 6.67
C VAL A 18 -1.33 9.65 6.81
N GLY A 19 -0.11 9.11 6.71
CA GLY A 19 1.14 9.87 6.82
C GLY A 19 1.83 9.92 8.19
N SER A 20 1.43 9.16 9.23
CA SER A 20 2.31 8.96 10.40
C SER A 20 3.25 7.77 10.16
N ASN A 21 4.55 8.04 10.15
CA ASN A 21 5.60 7.00 10.14
C ASN A 21 5.94 6.65 11.59
N ASP A 22 4.99 6.02 12.28
CA ASP A 22 5.20 5.60 13.65
C ASP A 22 6.22 4.46 13.69
N ALA A 23 7.05 4.41 14.73
CA ALA A 23 8.05 3.36 14.84
C ALA A 23 7.39 1.97 14.87
N PRO A 24 8.03 0.93 14.30
CA PRO A 24 7.52 -0.44 14.42
C PRO A 24 7.35 -0.84 15.89
N GLU A 25 6.23 -1.46 16.19
CA GLU A 25 5.94 -2.02 17.51
C GLU A 25 6.21 -3.52 17.51
N VAL A 26 6.95 -4.00 18.52
CA VAL A 26 7.26 -5.42 18.68
C VAL A 26 6.76 -5.88 20.05
N SER A 27 5.85 -6.85 20.03
CA SER A 27 5.33 -7.51 21.21
C SER A 27 5.80 -8.96 21.26
N ILE A 28 6.34 -9.38 22.40
CA ILE A 28 6.77 -10.76 22.62
C ILE A 28 5.93 -11.35 23.75
N PHE A 29 5.28 -12.47 23.46
CA PHE A 29 4.39 -13.13 24.41
C PHE A 29 4.50 -14.64 24.30
N LYS A 30 3.90 -15.35 25.26
CA LYS A 30 3.94 -16.80 25.33
C LYS A 30 2.55 -17.39 25.15
N VAL A 31 2.41 -18.35 24.24
CA VAL A 31 1.18 -19.12 24.01
C VAL A 31 1.54 -20.60 24.10
N ASP A 32 0.85 -21.35 24.97
CA ASP A 32 1.00 -22.82 25.10
C ASP A 32 2.43 -23.36 25.28
N GLY A 33 3.35 -22.57 25.85
CA GLY A 33 4.75 -22.99 26.03
C GLY A 33 5.72 -22.38 25.04
N GLU A 34 5.21 -21.79 23.96
CA GLU A 34 5.98 -21.27 22.82
C GLU A 34 6.05 -19.75 22.85
N ILE A 35 7.18 -19.20 22.39
CA ILE A 35 7.33 -17.75 22.23
C ILE A 35 6.72 -17.34 20.90
N ASN A 36 5.88 -16.32 20.94
CA ASN A 36 5.35 -15.65 19.77
C ASN A 36 5.84 -14.20 19.76
N ILE A 37 6.19 -13.73 18.57
CA ILE A 37 6.50 -12.33 18.31
C ILE A 37 5.42 -11.78 17.39
N SER A 38 4.79 -10.69 17.80
CA SER A 38 3.95 -9.85 16.95
C SER A 38 4.73 -8.60 16.59
N ILE A 39 4.77 -8.27 15.29
CA ILE A 39 5.46 -7.11 14.74
C ILE A 39 4.41 -6.29 14.01
N ASN A 40 4.11 -5.09 14.51
CA ASN A 40 3.35 -4.11 13.77
C ASN A 40 4.32 -3.12 13.14
N PHE A 41 4.45 -3.13 11.81
CA PHE A 41 5.38 -2.25 11.11
C PHE A 41 4.95 -0.78 11.12
N ASN A 42 3.69 -0.49 11.46
CA ASN A 42 3.13 0.85 11.41
C ASN A 42 3.30 1.56 10.05
N GLU A 43 3.39 0.78 8.98
CA GLU A 43 3.53 1.31 7.62
C GLU A 43 2.26 2.06 7.20
N PRO A 44 2.39 3.29 6.67
CA PRO A 44 1.26 4.01 6.10
C PRO A 44 0.73 3.28 4.86
N PHE A 45 -0.55 3.50 4.56
CA PHE A 45 -1.16 2.97 3.35
C PHE A 45 -0.38 3.38 2.08
N ARG A 46 -0.20 2.43 1.16
CA ARG A 46 0.41 2.63 -0.16
C ARG A 46 -0.20 1.71 -1.21
N TRP A 47 -0.27 2.21 -2.44
CA TRP A 47 -0.68 1.43 -3.61
C TRP A 47 0.46 0.61 -4.21
N GLU A 48 1.63 1.24 -4.36
CA GLU A 48 2.77 0.65 -5.08
C GLU A 48 3.36 -0.55 -4.34
N GLY A 49 3.60 -1.62 -5.10
CA GLY A 49 4.13 -2.88 -4.58
C GLY A 49 3.19 -3.52 -3.57
N THR A 50 1.88 -3.32 -3.71
CA THR A 50 0.85 -3.90 -2.84
C THR A 50 0.03 -4.90 -3.63
N ARG A 51 -0.20 -6.05 -3.02
CA ARG A 51 -1.11 -7.08 -3.50
C ARG A 51 -2.44 -6.95 -2.80
N TYR A 52 -3.52 -7.22 -3.50
CA TYR A 52 -4.88 -7.16 -2.97
C TYR A 52 -5.59 -8.46 -3.28
N GLU A 53 -6.21 -9.09 -2.28
CA GLU A 53 -7.08 -10.26 -2.49
C GLU A 53 -8.53 -9.90 -2.27
N SER A 54 -9.42 -10.34 -3.17
CA SER A 54 -10.85 -10.15 -2.97
C SER A 54 -11.31 -10.90 -1.72
N VAL A 55 -12.13 -10.25 -0.90
CA VAL A 55 -12.73 -10.87 0.28
C VAL A 55 -13.61 -12.06 -0.12
N LYS A 56 -14.30 -11.92 -1.27
CA LYS A 56 -15.05 -13.01 -1.89
C LYS A 56 -14.11 -13.98 -2.59
N LYS A 57 -14.38 -15.28 -2.47
CA LYS A 57 -13.69 -16.34 -3.23
C LYS A 57 -14.59 -16.88 -4.33
N PHE A 58 -13.97 -17.42 -5.38
CA PHE A 58 -14.65 -17.86 -6.58
C PHE A 58 -14.23 -19.30 -6.93
N PRO A 59 -15.18 -20.12 -7.39
CA PRO A 59 -14.90 -21.50 -7.76
C PRO A 59 -13.94 -21.55 -8.94
N GLN A 60 -13.05 -22.53 -8.91
CA GLN A 60 -12.14 -22.81 -10.01
C GLN A 60 -12.86 -23.60 -11.11
N PRO A 61 -12.42 -23.51 -12.39
CA PRO A 61 -12.98 -24.30 -13.48
C PRO A 61 -12.85 -25.82 -13.28
N TRP A 62 -11.92 -26.25 -12.42
CA TRP A 62 -11.64 -27.66 -12.13
C TRP A 62 -12.37 -28.13 -10.86
N ILE A 63 -13.19 -29.16 -11.01
CA ILE A 63 -13.96 -29.76 -9.91
C ILE A 63 -13.01 -30.27 -8.82
N GLY A 64 -13.32 -29.94 -7.56
CA GLY A 64 -12.59 -30.41 -6.38
C GLY A 64 -11.44 -29.52 -5.92
N PHE A 65 -11.10 -28.46 -6.67
CA PHE A 65 -10.15 -27.45 -6.22
C PHE A 65 -10.82 -26.43 -5.31
N PRO A 66 -10.09 -25.87 -4.33
CA PRO A 66 -10.62 -24.85 -3.44
C PRO A 66 -10.92 -23.55 -4.20
N ASP A 67 -11.94 -22.83 -3.76
CA ASP A 67 -12.25 -21.49 -4.26
C ASP A 67 -11.08 -20.53 -4.00
N LEU A 68 -10.74 -19.72 -4.99
CA LEU A 68 -9.65 -18.75 -4.91
C LEU A 68 -10.18 -17.32 -4.94
N PRO A 69 -9.54 -16.39 -4.22
CA PRO A 69 -9.80 -14.97 -4.40
C PRO A 69 -9.23 -14.47 -5.75
N HIS A 70 -9.84 -13.41 -6.27
CA HIS A 70 -9.21 -12.58 -7.28
C HIS A 70 -8.03 -11.82 -6.66
N GLU A 71 -6.96 -11.64 -7.42
CA GLU A 71 -5.74 -10.98 -6.95
C GLU A 71 -5.43 -9.78 -7.84
N ILE A 72 -5.23 -8.60 -7.25
CA ILE A 72 -4.71 -7.43 -7.94
C ILE A 72 -3.31 -7.15 -7.42
N ARG A 73 -2.35 -6.86 -8.30
CA ARG A 73 -1.06 -6.27 -7.93
C ARG A 73 -0.92 -4.91 -8.60
N PHE A 74 -0.68 -3.89 -7.79
CA PHE A 74 -0.32 -2.56 -8.25
C PHE A 74 1.21 -2.44 -8.15
N GLU A 75 1.86 -2.53 -9.30
CA GLU A 75 3.31 -2.54 -9.42
C GLU A 75 3.89 -1.12 -9.39
N LYS A 76 5.17 -1.02 -9.05
CA LYS A 76 5.89 0.25 -9.13
C LYS A 76 5.87 0.76 -10.57
N GLY A 77 5.64 2.06 -10.75
CA GLY A 77 5.59 2.67 -12.09
C GLY A 77 4.21 2.71 -12.72
N GLY A 78 3.16 2.30 -12.00
CA GLY A 78 1.77 2.43 -12.46
C GLY A 78 1.30 1.27 -13.33
N GLU A 79 2.03 0.15 -13.37
CA GLU A 79 1.56 -1.08 -14.01
C GLU A 79 0.67 -1.87 -13.04
N MET A 80 -0.26 -2.66 -13.58
CA MET A 80 -1.04 -3.57 -12.75
C MET A 80 -1.25 -4.92 -13.40
N THR A 81 -1.42 -5.93 -12.55
CA THR A 81 -1.93 -7.24 -12.92
C THR A 81 -3.19 -7.54 -12.13
N TRP A 82 -4.15 -8.21 -12.75
CA TRP A 82 -5.38 -8.63 -12.09
C TRP A 82 -5.72 -10.05 -12.49
N ARG A 83 -5.56 -10.98 -11.55
CA ARG A 83 -5.92 -12.37 -11.73
C ARG A 83 -7.36 -12.59 -11.30
N GLN A 84 -8.19 -13.06 -12.21
CA GLN A 84 -9.51 -13.61 -11.94
C GLN A 84 -9.45 -15.11 -12.22
N THR A 85 -9.56 -15.93 -11.19
CA THR A 85 -9.41 -17.40 -11.26
C THR A 85 -8.11 -17.81 -11.99
N ASP A 86 -8.24 -18.29 -13.22
CA ASP A 86 -7.21 -18.80 -14.13
C ASP A 86 -6.79 -17.79 -15.21
N MET A 87 -7.45 -16.62 -15.27
CA MET A 87 -7.15 -15.55 -16.20
C MET A 87 -6.34 -14.44 -15.53
N VAL A 88 -5.35 -13.89 -16.22
CA VAL A 88 -4.59 -12.72 -15.79
C VAL A 88 -4.78 -11.59 -16.79
N PHE A 89 -5.28 -10.47 -16.30
CA PHE A 89 -5.39 -9.23 -17.04
C PHE A 89 -4.22 -8.32 -16.71
N LEU A 90 -3.69 -7.64 -17.72
CA LEU A 90 -2.66 -6.63 -17.58
C LEU A 90 -3.30 -5.24 -17.73
N GLY A 91 -2.73 -4.24 -17.08
CA GLY A 91 -3.24 -2.89 -17.17
C GLY A 91 -2.26 -1.86 -16.63
N ALA A 92 -2.76 -0.64 -16.51
CA ALA A 92 -2.08 0.45 -15.83
C ALA A 92 -3.04 1.11 -14.83
N TYR A 93 -2.50 1.63 -13.74
CA TYR A 93 -3.25 2.41 -12.77
C TYR A 93 -2.57 3.74 -12.51
N LYS A 94 -3.38 4.73 -12.13
CA LYS A 94 -2.89 6.04 -11.67
C LYS A 94 -3.63 6.42 -10.42
N VAL A 95 -2.90 6.93 -9.43
CA VAL A 95 -3.50 7.59 -8.26
C VAL A 95 -4.23 8.83 -8.76
N GLN A 96 -5.43 9.08 -8.25
CA GLN A 96 -6.19 10.25 -8.66
C GLN A 96 -5.51 11.50 -8.11
N GLU A 97 -5.32 12.50 -8.97
CA GLU A 97 -4.56 13.70 -8.65
C GLU A 97 -5.31 14.96 -9.09
N SER A 98 -4.93 16.12 -8.54
CA SER A 98 -5.45 17.43 -8.96
C SER A 98 -5.34 17.57 -10.47
N SER A 99 -6.48 17.84 -11.09
CA SER A 99 -6.55 17.94 -12.55
C SER A 99 -5.78 19.16 -13.06
N GLY A 100 -5.32 19.09 -14.31
CA GLY A 100 -4.71 20.24 -14.96
C GLY A 100 -5.61 21.49 -14.96
N ALA A 101 -6.93 21.32 -15.10
CA ALA A 101 -7.88 22.42 -15.07
C ALA A 101 -7.98 23.08 -13.69
N GLU A 102 -7.98 22.27 -12.62
CA GLU A 102 -7.95 22.77 -11.24
C GLU A 102 -6.68 23.58 -10.99
N LEU A 103 -5.53 23.04 -11.36
CA LEU A 103 -4.24 23.71 -11.19
C LEU A 103 -4.11 24.97 -12.04
N LEU A 104 -4.64 24.96 -13.27
CA LEU A 104 -4.68 26.17 -14.10
C LEU A 104 -5.52 27.26 -13.43
N ASN A 105 -6.68 26.92 -12.86
CA ASN A 105 -7.50 27.87 -12.10
C ASN A 105 -6.75 28.41 -10.87
N GLN A 106 -6.04 27.55 -10.13
CA GLN A 106 -5.19 28.00 -9.02
C GLN A 106 -4.09 28.96 -9.48
N TYR A 107 -3.41 28.64 -10.60
CA TYR A 107 -2.40 29.50 -11.21
C TYR A 107 -2.96 30.87 -11.57
N LEU A 108 -4.08 30.90 -12.31
CA LEU A 108 -4.72 32.15 -12.74
C LEU A 108 -5.13 33.02 -11.53
N LYS A 109 -5.58 32.38 -10.44
CA LYS A 109 -5.93 33.07 -9.20
C LYS A 109 -4.71 33.61 -8.45
N LYS A 110 -3.59 32.87 -8.42
CA LYS A 110 -2.38 33.23 -7.68
C LYS A 110 -1.50 34.23 -8.42
N HIS A 111 -1.36 34.05 -9.74
CA HIS A 111 -0.38 34.75 -10.58
C HIS A 111 -1.01 35.66 -11.64
N GLY A 112 -2.34 35.58 -11.83
CA GLY A 112 -3.04 36.31 -12.89
C GLY A 112 -3.02 35.58 -14.25
N GLY A 113 -3.93 35.98 -15.14
CA GLY A 113 -4.13 35.33 -16.45
C GLY A 113 -3.41 35.96 -17.64
N PHE A 114 -2.68 37.05 -17.44
CA PHE A 114 -2.02 37.78 -18.51
C PHE A 114 -0.51 37.86 -18.25
N GLY A 115 0.28 37.43 -19.23
CA GLY A 115 1.74 37.45 -19.19
C GLY A 115 2.32 36.97 -20.52
N ILE A 116 3.65 36.89 -20.60
CA ILE A 116 4.42 36.46 -21.79
C ILE A 116 4.05 35.05 -22.29
N ARG A 117 3.38 34.27 -21.45
CA ARG A 117 3.08 32.86 -21.68
C ARG A 117 1.63 32.56 -21.33
N THR A 118 0.91 31.97 -22.28
CA THR A 118 -0.47 31.50 -22.08
C THR A 118 -0.48 30.00 -21.81
N TRP A 119 -1.38 29.55 -20.95
CA TRP A 119 -1.52 28.15 -20.54
C TRP A 119 -2.91 27.61 -20.85
N SER A 120 -2.98 26.35 -21.28
CA SER A 120 -4.23 25.62 -21.51
C SER A 120 -4.08 24.14 -21.15
N VAL A 121 -5.20 23.46 -20.96
CA VAL A 121 -5.23 22.02 -20.68
C VAL A 121 -5.43 21.26 -22.00
N ASN A 122 -4.57 20.29 -22.29
CA ASN A 122 -4.69 19.46 -23.48
C ASN A 122 -5.69 18.28 -23.26
N LYS A 123 -5.90 17.46 -24.29
CA LYS A 123 -6.82 16.31 -24.21
C LYS A 123 -6.41 15.22 -23.21
N GLU A 124 -5.13 15.18 -22.84
CA GLU A 124 -4.57 14.21 -21.88
C GLU A 124 -4.63 14.75 -20.44
N GLY A 125 -5.11 15.99 -20.24
CA GLY A 125 -5.14 16.65 -18.93
C GLY A 125 -3.83 17.36 -18.55
N ASN A 126 -2.83 17.39 -19.44
CA ASN A 126 -1.55 18.07 -19.25
C ASN A 126 -1.64 19.57 -19.59
N LEU A 127 -0.70 20.34 -19.06
CA LEU A 127 -0.67 21.80 -19.20
C LEU A 127 0.26 22.19 -20.32
N LYS A 128 -0.34 22.72 -21.40
CA LYS A 128 0.38 23.20 -22.58
C LYS A 128 0.53 24.71 -22.48
N SER A 129 1.74 25.19 -22.68
CA SER A 129 2.03 26.62 -22.78
C SER A 129 2.30 27.05 -24.21
N PHE A 130 2.06 28.33 -24.50
CA PHE A 130 2.56 29.04 -25.67
C PHE A 130 3.31 30.29 -25.24
N ASN A 131 4.56 30.42 -25.66
CA ASN A 131 5.38 31.61 -25.44
C ASN A 131 5.24 32.58 -26.61
N GLU A 132 4.71 33.78 -26.35
CA GLU A 132 4.38 34.75 -27.39
C GLU A 132 5.62 35.45 -28.00
N PHE A 133 6.77 35.44 -27.32
CA PHE A 133 8.00 36.08 -27.79
C PHE A 133 8.85 35.15 -28.65
N THR A 134 8.87 33.87 -28.31
CA THR A 134 9.69 32.86 -29.01
C THR A 134 8.87 32.01 -29.98
N GLY A 135 7.54 32.05 -29.90
CA GLY A 135 6.64 31.18 -30.67
C GLY A 135 6.74 29.70 -30.28
N SER A 136 7.32 29.39 -29.13
CA SER A 136 7.56 28.01 -28.70
C SER A 136 6.49 27.48 -27.77
N TYR A 137 6.33 26.15 -27.76
CA TYR A 137 5.42 25.43 -26.88
C TYR A 137 6.19 24.65 -25.82
N GLU A 138 5.56 24.43 -24.68
CA GLU A 138 5.99 23.41 -23.71
C GLU A 138 4.77 22.68 -23.17
N ILE A 139 4.97 21.46 -22.66
CA ILE A 139 3.94 20.67 -22.00
C ILE A 139 4.49 20.23 -20.64
N LEU A 140 3.72 20.45 -19.58
CA LEU A 140 4.01 19.98 -18.23
C LEU A 140 2.90 19.05 -17.75
N SER A 141 3.25 18.03 -16.98
CA SER A 141 2.29 17.28 -16.19
C SER A 141 1.68 18.15 -15.08
N PRO A 142 0.49 17.81 -14.54
CA PRO A 142 -0.11 18.50 -13.40
C PRO A 142 0.86 18.68 -12.22
N LYS A 143 1.60 17.63 -11.86
CA LYS A 143 2.56 17.64 -10.76
C LYS A 143 3.73 18.60 -11.01
N GLU A 144 4.33 18.56 -12.20
CA GLU A 144 5.43 19.46 -12.57
C GLU A 144 4.99 20.92 -12.59
N PHE A 145 3.79 21.19 -13.12
CA PHE A 145 3.22 22.54 -13.15
C PHE A 145 2.95 23.06 -11.74
N ALA A 146 2.31 22.26 -10.88
CA ALA A 146 2.06 22.67 -9.50
C ALA A 146 3.36 22.92 -8.74
N THR A 147 4.38 22.07 -8.94
CA THR A 147 5.70 22.26 -8.33
C THR A 147 6.35 23.56 -8.81
N ARG A 148 6.34 23.82 -10.13
CA ARG A 148 6.95 25.02 -10.74
C ARG A 148 6.34 26.32 -10.25
N TYR A 149 5.04 26.34 -10.02
CA TYR A 149 4.29 27.55 -9.66
C TYR A 149 3.83 27.58 -8.19
N GLU A 150 4.33 26.64 -7.40
CA GLU A 150 4.05 26.50 -5.96
C GLU A 150 2.53 26.46 -5.69
N LEU A 151 1.82 25.58 -6.39
CA LEU A 151 0.36 25.41 -6.28
C LEU A 151 0.02 24.23 -5.38
N ASP A 152 -1.20 24.24 -4.82
CA ASP A 152 -1.68 23.17 -3.95
C ASP A 152 -2.08 21.95 -4.80
N PHE A 153 -1.13 21.03 -4.94
CA PHE A 153 -1.34 19.75 -5.59
C PHE A 153 -1.85 18.70 -4.59
N LYS A 154 -3.01 18.12 -4.85
CA LYS A 154 -3.55 17.02 -4.06
C LYS A 154 -3.50 15.74 -4.88
N ALA A 155 -2.80 14.74 -4.37
CA ALA A 155 -3.07 13.36 -4.74
C ALA A 155 -4.15 12.84 -3.79
N ASP A 156 -5.31 12.45 -4.32
CA ASP A 156 -6.22 11.59 -3.56
C ASP A 156 -5.55 10.22 -3.45
N ASN A 157 -4.76 10.07 -2.41
CA ASN A 157 -4.00 8.87 -2.14
C ASN A 157 -4.87 7.66 -1.80
N LEU A 158 -6.20 7.81 -1.75
CA LEU A 158 -7.14 6.73 -1.49
C LEU A 158 -7.97 6.37 -2.73
N SER A 159 -7.76 6.99 -3.88
CA SER A 159 -8.42 6.58 -5.11
C SER A 159 -7.45 6.40 -6.26
N ILE A 160 -7.81 5.47 -7.14
CA ILE A 160 -7.08 5.15 -8.35
C ILE A 160 -8.04 5.05 -9.53
N GLU A 161 -7.51 5.32 -10.71
CA GLU A 161 -8.13 5.02 -11.98
C GLU A 161 -7.31 3.93 -12.68
N ALA A 162 -7.93 2.79 -12.98
CA ALA A 162 -7.29 1.64 -13.61
C ALA A 162 -7.81 1.42 -15.03
N SER A 163 -6.88 1.25 -15.97
CA SER A 163 -7.14 0.83 -17.34
C SER A 163 -6.72 -0.63 -17.50
N VAL A 164 -7.69 -1.54 -17.58
CA VAL A 164 -7.45 -2.97 -17.73
C VAL A 164 -7.58 -3.37 -19.20
N ASN A 165 -6.57 -4.06 -19.74
CA ASN A 165 -6.59 -4.49 -21.14
C ASN A 165 -7.77 -5.43 -21.39
N GLY A 166 -8.57 -5.13 -22.42
CA GLY A 166 -9.80 -5.86 -22.75
C GLY A 166 -11.07 -5.26 -22.13
N TYR A 167 -10.95 -4.35 -21.17
CA TYR A 167 -12.08 -3.57 -20.65
C TYR A 167 -12.23 -2.26 -21.44
N LEU A 168 -13.46 -1.93 -21.82
CA LEU A 168 -13.76 -0.70 -22.59
C LEU A 168 -13.73 0.56 -21.73
N LEU A 169 -14.08 0.42 -20.46
CA LEU A 169 -14.15 1.50 -19.49
C LEU A 169 -13.06 1.31 -18.45
N LYS A 170 -12.54 2.42 -17.96
CA LYS A 170 -11.64 2.43 -16.82
C LYS A 170 -12.41 2.11 -15.55
N ILE A 171 -11.76 1.40 -14.63
CA ILE A 171 -12.32 0.98 -13.35
C ILE A 171 -11.79 1.93 -12.27
N MET A 172 -12.70 2.47 -11.48
CA MET A 172 -12.33 3.28 -10.32
C MET A 172 -12.09 2.37 -9.12
N GLY A 173 -10.93 2.51 -8.49
CA GLY A 173 -10.62 1.90 -7.21
C GLY A 173 -10.71 2.93 -6.10
N LEU A 174 -11.42 2.63 -5.01
CA LEU A 174 -11.53 3.49 -3.84
C LEU A 174 -11.16 2.72 -2.58
N PHE A 175 -10.14 3.18 -1.87
CA PHE A 175 -9.70 2.62 -0.60
C PHE A 175 -10.46 3.24 0.58
N ASN A 176 -11.11 2.41 1.37
CA ASN A 176 -11.82 2.83 2.57
C ASN A 176 -10.97 2.58 3.82
N LEU A 177 -10.46 3.65 4.44
CA LEU A 177 -9.64 3.58 5.65
C LEU A 177 -10.37 3.05 6.90
N GLN A 178 -11.70 3.15 6.96
CA GLN A 178 -12.45 2.61 8.09
C GLN A 178 -12.56 1.10 8.01
N LYS A 179 -12.69 0.56 6.79
CA LYS A 179 -12.79 -0.88 6.54
C LYS A 179 -11.43 -1.54 6.25
N ASN A 180 -10.41 -0.76 5.89
CA ASN A 180 -9.13 -1.21 5.34
C ASN A 180 -9.30 -2.07 4.08
N LEU A 181 -10.26 -1.71 3.23
CA LEU A 181 -10.61 -2.45 2.01
C LEU A 181 -10.60 -1.52 0.80
N LEU A 182 -10.10 -2.05 -0.31
CA LEU A 182 -10.24 -1.46 -1.64
C LEU A 182 -11.55 -1.94 -2.27
N SER A 183 -12.42 -1.03 -2.67
CA SER A 183 -13.53 -1.35 -3.57
C SER A 183 -13.06 -1.18 -5.02
N PHE A 184 -13.14 -2.23 -5.82
CA PHE A 184 -12.69 -2.27 -7.23
C PHE A 184 -13.55 -3.27 -8.01
N ASP A 185 -14.12 -2.86 -9.15
CA ASP A 185 -15.03 -3.70 -9.97
C ASP A 185 -16.13 -4.40 -9.13
N ASP A 186 -16.87 -3.62 -8.34
CA ASP A 186 -17.95 -4.10 -7.45
C ASP A 186 -17.54 -5.15 -6.39
N LEU A 187 -16.25 -5.34 -6.14
CA LEU A 187 -15.71 -6.24 -5.14
C LEU A 187 -14.84 -5.49 -4.12
N ASP A 188 -14.82 -5.99 -2.89
CA ASP A 188 -13.91 -5.51 -1.85
C ASP A 188 -12.67 -6.40 -1.78
N TYR A 189 -11.50 -5.77 -1.63
CA TYR A 189 -10.20 -6.42 -1.56
C TYR A 189 -9.39 -5.98 -0.33
N ALA A 190 -8.73 -6.95 0.30
CA ALA A 190 -7.83 -6.73 1.43
C ALA A 190 -6.37 -6.56 0.95
N PRO A 191 -5.63 -5.56 1.46
CA PRO A 191 -4.23 -5.31 1.08
C PRO A 191 -3.24 -6.22 1.82
N PHE A 192 -2.22 -6.64 1.08
CA PHE A 192 -1.08 -7.43 1.54
C PHE A 192 0.21 -6.71 1.15
N PHE A 193 0.98 -6.32 2.16
CA PHE A 193 2.23 -5.58 1.98
C PHE A 193 3.40 -6.56 2.02
N PRO A 194 4.42 -6.37 1.16
CA PRO A 194 5.65 -7.13 1.25
C PRO A 194 6.33 -6.87 2.58
N ILE A 195 6.82 -7.94 3.19
CA ILE A 195 7.56 -7.86 4.45
C ILE A 195 8.94 -7.27 4.16
N PRO A 196 9.38 -6.23 4.91
CA PRO A 196 10.73 -5.71 4.76
C PRO A 196 11.74 -6.78 5.19
N ASN A 197 12.94 -6.74 4.62
CA ASN A 197 14.00 -7.68 4.95
C ASN A 197 14.29 -7.66 6.46
N LEU A 198 13.95 -8.75 7.16
CA LEU A 198 14.04 -8.79 8.63
C LEU A 198 14.84 -9.98 9.14
N ARG A 199 15.50 -9.78 10.28
CA ARG A 199 16.17 -10.83 11.05
C ARG A 199 15.71 -10.80 12.50
N ILE A 200 15.47 -11.99 13.02
CA ILE A 200 15.20 -12.22 14.44
C ILE A 200 16.46 -12.78 15.07
N GLU A 201 16.91 -12.12 16.13
CA GLU A 201 18.15 -12.45 16.83
C GLU A 201 17.86 -12.67 18.31
N GLU A 202 18.58 -13.62 18.91
CA GLU A 202 18.56 -13.89 20.34
C GLU A 202 19.93 -13.60 20.97
N SER A 203 19.94 -13.25 22.25
CA SER A 203 21.14 -13.00 23.04
C SER A 203 20.93 -13.43 24.49
N VAL A 204 21.98 -13.90 25.15
CA VAL A 204 21.98 -14.20 26.59
C VAL A 204 22.50 -13.04 27.44
N ASP A 205 23.21 -12.09 26.82
CA ASP A 205 23.98 -11.07 27.51
C ASP A 205 23.80 -9.64 26.95
N LEU A 206 22.93 -9.50 25.95
CA LEU A 206 22.67 -8.28 25.17
C LEU A 206 23.85 -7.78 24.30
N LYS A 207 24.97 -8.50 24.26
CA LYS A 207 26.18 -8.13 23.52
C LYS A 207 26.38 -9.01 22.31
N ASP A 208 26.35 -10.33 22.50
CA ASP A 208 26.51 -11.30 21.45
C ASP A 208 25.13 -11.76 20.96
N TRP A 209 24.90 -11.61 19.65
CA TRP A 209 23.61 -11.86 19.03
C TRP A 209 23.72 -12.95 17.97
N THR A 210 22.85 -13.94 18.07
CA THR A 210 22.79 -15.06 17.12
C THR A 210 21.43 -15.10 16.44
N LYS A 211 21.40 -15.43 15.14
CA LYS A 211 20.16 -15.54 14.38
C LYS A 211 19.30 -16.68 14.94
N VAL A 212 18.02 -16.40 15.18
CA VAL A 212 17.03 -17.41 15.57
C VAL A 212 16.71 -18.29 14.38
N ILE A 213 16.75 -19.61 14.58
CA ILE A 213 16.26 -20.59 13.61
C ILE A 213 14.76 -20.69 13.80
N LEU A 214 14.01 -20.19 12.82
CA LEU A 214 12.56 -20.23 12.84
C LEU A 214 12.05 -21.63 12.45
N PRO A 215 10.95 -22.11 13.06
CA PRO A 215 10.35 -23.38 12.67
C PRO A 215 9.78 -23.34 11.25
N ASN A 216 9.31 -22.17 10.82
CA ASN A 216 8.78 -21.92 9.48
C ASN A 216 9.55 -20.78 8.82
N GLU A 217 9.55 -20.76 7.48
CA GLU A 217 10.08 -19.62 6.73
C GLU A 217 9.27 -18.35 7.03
N LEU A 218 9.94 -17.20 6.93
CA LEU A 218 9.25 -15.92 7.03
C LEU A 218 8.31 -15.77 5.83
N PRO A 219 7.04 -15.36 6.03
CA PRO A 219 6.19 -15.06 4.91
C PRO A 219 6.78 -13.91 4.09
N SER A 220 6.44 -13.86 2.80
CA SER A 220 6.86 -12.78 1.92
C SER A 220 6.02 -11.51 2.10
N GLU A 221 4.80 -11.65 2.62
CA GLU A 221 3.83 -10.56 2.76
C GLU A 221 3.01 -10.71 4.05
N TYR A 222 2.43 -9.61 4.53
CA TYR A 222 1.49 -9.58 5.66
C TYR A 222 0.22 -8.80 5.31
N GLN A 223 -0.90 -9.12 5.94
CA GLN A 223 -2.16 -8.41 5.71
C GLN A 223 -2.13 -7.06 6.45
N TRP A 224 -2.22 -5.96 5.74
CA TRP A 224 -2.29 -4.62 6.34
C TRP A 224 -3.71 -4.35 6.86
N PRO A 225 -3.89 -3.73 8.05
CA PRO A 225 -2.89 -3.16 8.95
C PRO A 225 -2.48 -4.10 10.12
N HIS A 226 -2.79 -5.39 10.06
CA HIS A 226 -2.72 -6.29 11.23
C HIS A 226 -1.31 -6.75 11.65
N GLY A 227 -0.26 -6.31 10.95
CA GLY A 227 1.12 -6.68 11.25
C GLY A 227 1.42 -8.17 11.00
N LEU A 228 2.58 -8.63 11.46
CA LEU A 228 3.11 -9.98 11.28
C LEU A 228 3.19 -10.71 12.62
N ASN A 229 2.65 -11.93 12.69
CA ASN A 229 2.75 -12.80 13.86
C ASN A 229 3.61 -14.03 13.54
N LEU A 230 4.64 -14.27 14.35
CA LEU A 230 5.61 -15.34 14.16
C LEU A 230 5.74 -16.17 15.43
N ASN A 231 5.71 -17.49 15.26
CA ASN A 231 6.01 -18.43 16.33
C ASN A 231 7.51 -18.80 16.26
N LEU A 232 8.23 -18.58 17.37
CA LEU A 232 9.65 -18.90 17.50
C LEU A 232 9.89 -20.32 18.07
N GLY A 233 8.84 -21.04 18.41
CA GLY A 233 8.87 -22.38 19.00
C GLY A 233 9.06 -22.37 20.52
N THR A 234 9.33 -23.56 21.05
CA THR A 234 9.46 -23.79 22.50
C THR A 234 10.78 -23.27 23.07
N ILE A 235 10.71 -22.58 24.21
CA ILE A 235 11.88 -22.09 24.94
C ILE A 235 12.69 -23.28 25.47
N LYS A 236 13.88 -23.52 24.93
CA LYS A 236 14.82 -24.50 25.52
C LYS A 236 15.56 -23.94 26.73
N ASN A 237 15.89 -22.63 26.74
CA ASN A 237 16.72 -22.00 27.78
C ASN A 237 16.07 -20.72 28.32
N LYS A 238 15.94 -20.60 29.66
CA LYS A 238 15.48 -19.38 30.33
C LYS A 238 16.55 -18.27 30.25
N GLY A 239 16.11 -17.01 30.23
CA GLY A 239 17.02 -15.84 30.34
C GLY A 239 17.58 -15.30 29.02
N LYS A 240 16.94 -15.59 27.87
CA LYS A 240 17.31 -14.99 26.58
C LYS A 240 16.53 -13.70 26.31
N PHE A 241 17.19 -12.76 25.67
CA PHE A 241 16.64 -11.57 25.06
C PHE A 241 16.46 -11.81 23.56
N TYR A 242 15.44 -11.16 22.98
CA TYR A 242 15.16 -11.23 21.55
C TYR A 242 15.06 -9.82 20.99
N ARG A 243 15.49 -9.64 19.73
CA ARG A 243 15.25 -8.42 18.97
C ARG A 243 14.87 -8.74 17.53
N VAL A 244 14.10 -7.84 16.95
CA VAL A 244 13.81 -7.82 15.52
C VAL A 244 14.63 -6.71 14.90
N ARG A 245 15.39 -7.02 13.86
CA ARG A 245 16.14 -6.06 13.08
C ARG A 245 15.58 -6.01 11.67
N VAL A 246 15.05 -4.86 11.28
CA VAL A 246 14.77 -4.54 9.88
C VAL A 246 16.10 -4.14 9.24
N LEU A 247 16.44 -4.78 8.14
CA LEU A 247 17.63 -4.48 7.35
C LEU A 247 17.23 -3.50 6.26
N SER A 248 17.93 -2.37 6.17
CA SER A 248 17.86 -1.54 4.98
C SER A 248 18.63 -2.24 3.87
N ASP A 249 17.99 -2.40 2.73
CA ASP A 249 18.66 -2.76 1.47
C ASP A 249 19.55 -1.61 0.99
#